data_AF-A0A2T3Z0Y9-F1
#
_entry.id   AF-A0A2T3Z0Y9-F1
#
_cell.length_a   1.000
_cell.length_b   1.000
_cell.length_c   1.000
_cell.angle_alpha   90.00
_cell.angle_beta   90.00
_cell.angle_gamma   90.00
#
_symmetry.space_group_name_H-M   'P 1'
#
loop_
_entity.id
_entity.type
_entity.pdbx_description
1 polymer ?
#
loop_
_entity_poly.entity_id
_entity_poly.type
_entity_poly.pdbx_seq_one_letter_code
_entity_poly.pdbx_strand_id
1 'polypeptide(L)'
;MIYGYESTVTGSKSMQNLEDFATKFNASLQTLANATIIRPIILIGYSLGGLIIKQALVLLSQSKKEDDQKLIRAIYGVVFFGTLHHGMDISLLIPMAEDGPNHSLIKSLSSYNSQILTNQH
;
A
#
# COMPACT_ATOMS: atom_id res chain seq x y z
N MET A 1 0.59 -16.25 -0.18
CA MET A 1 1.63 -15.31 0.28
C MET A 1 1.02 -14.48 1.40
N ILE A 2 1.72 -14.29 2.53
CA ILE A 2 1.32 -13.33 3.57
C ILE A 2 2.30 -12.17 3.46
N TYR A 3 1.79 -10.95 3.22
CA TYR A 3 2.59 -9.74 3.22
C TYR A 3 2.42 -9.02 4.56
N GLY A 4 3.52 -8.83 5.28
CA GLY A 4 3.58 -8.06 6.51
C GLY A 4 4.45 -6.82 6.33
N TYR A 5 4.07 -5.73 6.99
CA TYR A 5 4.86 -4.51 7.10
C TYR A 5 4.93 -4.07 8.56
N GLU A 6 6.02 -3.43 8.98
CA GLU A 6 6.11 -2.88 10.34
C GLU A 6 5.19 -1.66 10.46
N SER A 7 4.28 -1.68 11.43
CA SER A 7 3.27 -0.64 11.68
C SER A 7 3.47 0.09 13.02
N THR A 8 4.63 -0.08 13.66
CA THR A 8 4.94 0.47 14.98
C THR A 8 5.09 1.99 14.92
N VAL A 9 4.16 2.71 15.57
CA VAL A 9 4.13 4.18 15.64
C VAL A 9 5.20 4.73 16.59
N THR A 10 5.49 4.04 17.68
CA THR A 10 6.46 4.46 18.71
C THR A 10 7.84 3.84 18.49
N GLY A 11 8.89 4.65 18.40
CA GLY A 11 10.29 4.18 18.38
C GLY A 11 10.76 3.50 17.09
N SER A 12 9.97 3.55 16.01
CA SER A 12 10.44 3.14 14.69
C SER A 12 11.67 3.96 14.30
N LYS A 13 12.62 3.34 13.58
CA LYS A 13 13.80 4.01 12.99
C LYS A 13 13.72 4.13 11.47
N SER A 14 12.61 3.67 10.87
CA SER A 14 12.48 3.53 9.42
C SER A 14 11.48 4.55 8.86
N MET A 15 11.98 5.51 8.09
CA MET A 15 11.17 6.48 7.33
C MET A 15 10.53 5.82 6.10
N GLN A 16 9.60 4.89 6.28
CA GLN A 16 8.91 4.28 5.14
C GLN A 16 7.63 5.05 4.84
N ASN A 17 7.54 5.61 3.64
CA ASN A 17 6.33 6.22 3.14
C ASN A 17 5.42 5.16 2.49
N LEU A 18 4.17 5.52 2.17
CA LEU A 18 3.19 4.58 1.58
C LEU A 18 3.65 4.04 0.20
N GLU A 19 4.41 4.83 -0.55
CA GLU A 19 4.97 4.45 -1.85
C GLU A 19 6.07 3.39 -1.72
N ASP A 20 6.90 3.46 -0.67
CA ASP A 20 7.91 2.45 -0.35
C ASP A 20 7.25 1.11 -0.04
N PHE A 21 6.16 1.12 0.75
CA PHE A 21 5.38 -0.09 1.03
C PHE A 21 4.76 -0.66 -0.25
N ALA A 22 4.17 0.19 -1.10
CA ALA A 22 3.60 -0.23 -2.38
C ALA A 22 4.66 -0.83 -3.32
N THR A 23 5.84 -0.24 -3.38
CA THR A 23 6.96 -0.73 -4.18
C THR A 23 7.46 -2.09 -3.70
N LYS A 24 7.65 -2.25 -2.39
CA LYS A 24 8.02 -3.54 -1.78
C LYS A 24 6.95 -4.61 -1.99
N PHE A 25 5.68 -4.23 -1.88
CA PHE A 25 4.56 -5.12 -2.15
C PHE A 25 4.53 -5.56 -3.62
N ASN A 26 4.73 -4.65 -4.56
CA ASN A 26 4.85 -4.97 -5.98
C ASN A 26 6.01 -5.90 -6.30
N ALA A 27 7.19 -5.65 -5.72
CA ALA A 27 8.34 -6.56 -5.87
C ALA A 27 8.02 -7.98 -5.34
N SER A 28 7.27 -8.06 -4.25
CA SER A 28 6.80 -9.34 -3.71
C SER A 28 5.80 -10.02 -4.65
N LEU A 29 4.88 -9.27 -5.25
CA LEU A 29 3.93 -9.80 -6.23
C LEU A 29 4.59 -10.28 -7.53
N GLN A 30 5.66 -9.62 -7.98
CA GLN A 30 6.40 -10.04 -9.18
C GLN A 30 7.00 -11.45 -9.04
N THR A 31 7.32 -11.88 -7.82
CA THR A 31 7.74 -13.27 -7.58
C THR A 31 6.67 -14.30 -7.98
N LEU A 32 5.39 -13.91 -7.93
CA LEU A 32 4.25 -14.74 -8.36
C LEU A 32 4.07 -14.73 -9.89
N ALA A 33 4.49 -13.65 -10.56
CA ALA A 33 4.45 -13.54 -12.01
C ALA A 33 5.52 -14.41 -12.70
N ASN A 34 6.63 -14.67 -12.03
CA ASN A 34 7.73 -15.51 -12.53
C ASN A 34 7.44 -17.02 -12.50
N ALA A 35 6.28 -17.44 -11.98
CA ALA A 35 5.87 -18.84 -12.01
C ALA A 35 5.50 -19.28 -13.43
N THR A 36 5.85 -20.52 -13.80
CA THR A 36 5.51 -21.12 -15.11
C THR A 36 4.00 -21.11 -15.40
N ILE A 37 3.18 -21.11 -14.35
CA ILE A 37 1.72 -20.96 -14.43
C ILE A 37 1.31 -19.86 -13.46
N ILE A 38 0.76 -18.78 -14.00
CA ILE A 38 0.20 -17.69 -13.19
C ILE A 38 -1.21 -18.09 -12.74
N ARG A 39 -1.43 -18.11 -11.43
CA ARG A 39 -2.72 -18.46 -10.82
C ARG A 39 -3.58 -17.20 -10.62
N PRO A 40 -4.92 -17.30 -10.64
CA PRO A 40 -5.79 -16.22 -10.23
C PRO A 40 -5.47 -15.75 -8.81
N ILE A 41 -5.40 -14.44 -8.61
CA ILE A 41 -4.99 -13.76 -7.38
C ILE A 41 -6.19 -13.00 -6.81
N ILE A 42 -6.45 -13.20 -5.51
CA ILE A 42 -7.35 -12.36 -4.72
C ILE A 42 -6.49 -11.63 -3.68
N LEU A 43 -6.56 -10.31 -3.67
CA LEU A 43 -5.85 -9.49 -2.68
C LEU A 43 -6.79 -9.14 -1.53
N ILE A 44 -6.31 -9.25 -0.29
CA ILE A 44 -7.08 -8.89 0.90
C ILE A 44 -6.28 -7.84 1.67
N GLY A 45 -6.83 -6.64 1.78
CA GLY A 45 -6.24 -5.51 2.49
C GLY A 45 -6.97 -5.21 3.79
N TYR A 46 -6.22 -5.07 4.89
CA TYR A 46 -6.74 -4.61 6.17
C TYR A 46 -6.09 -3.28 6.55
N SER A 47 -6.88 -2.30 7.01
CA SER A 47 -6.38 -0.99 7.45
C SER A 47 -5.46 -0.32 6.41
N LEU A 48 -4.23 0.05 6.76
CA LEU A 48 -3.22 0.61 5.84
C LEU A 48 -2.87 -0.35 4.69
N GLY A 49 -2.94 -1.66 4.90
CA GLY A 49 -2.69 -2.67 3.86
C GLY A 49 -3.59 -2.50 2.63
N GLY A 50 -4.82 -2.00 2.80
CA GLY A 50 -5.69 -1.69 1.67
C GLY A 50 -5.22 -0.49 0.84
N LEU A 51 -4.63 0.54 1.47
CA LEU A 51 -4.02 1.67 0.76
C LEU A 51 -2.75 1.26 0.03
N ILE A 52 -1.95 0.36 0.61
CA ILE A 52 -0.78 -0.24 -0.03
C ILE A 52 -1.21 -0.99 -1.30
N ILE A 53 -2.26 -1.82 -1.22
CA ILE A 53 -2.79 -2.55 -2.38
C ILE A 53 -3.28 -1.58 -3.46
N LYS A 54 -4.03 -0.53 -3.10
CA LYS A 54 -4.49 0.49 -4.06
C LYS A 54 -3.32 1.14 -4.78
N GLN A 55 -2.32 1.63 -4.03
CA GLN A 55 -1.15 2.27 -4.61
C GLN A 55 -0.35 1.32 -5.51
N ALA A 56 -0.21 0.06 -5.10
CA ALA A 56 0.46 -0.97 -5.88
C ALA A 56 -0.25 -1.26 -7.21
N LEU A 57 -1.58 -1.34 -7.21
CA LEU A 57 -2.38 -1.52 -8.43
C LEU A 57 -2.24 -0.34 -9.39
N VAL A 58 -2.19 0.90 -8.87
CA VAL A 58 -1.92 2.09 -9.70
C VAL A 58 -0.56 1.96 -10.38
N LEU A 59 0.50 1.64 -9.64
CA LEU A 59 1.84 1.44 -10.19
C LEU A 59 1.88 0.31 -11.24
N LEU A 60 1.21 -0.82 -10.97
CA LEU A 60 1.13 -1.93 -11.93
C LEU A 60 0.39 -1.53 -13.20
N SER A 61 -0.70 -0.78 -13.09
CA SER A 61 -1.50 -0.33 -14.24
C SER A 61 -0.75 0.62 -15.17
N GLN A 62 0.17 1.42 -14.62
CA GLN A 62 1.00 2.37 -15.36
C GLN A 62 2.27 1.72 -15.95
N SER A 63 2.64 0.54 -15.47
CA SER A 63 3.85 -0.15 -15.93
C SER A 63 3.69 -0.74 -17.34
N LYS A 64 4.71 -0.55 -18.18
CA LYS A 64 4.79 -1.15 -19.53
C LYS A 64 5.49 -2.51 -19.53
N LYS A 65 5.93 -3.01 -18.38
CA LYS A 65 6.62 -4.31 -18.28
C LYS A 65 5.62 -5.44 -18.51
N GLU A 66 6.02 -6.44 -19.28
CA GLU A 66 5.16 -7.57 -19.63
C GLU A 66 4.73 -8.37 -18.38
N ASP A 67 5.63 -8.55 -17.41
CA ASP A 67 5.34 -9.29 -16.18
C ASP A 67 4.32 -8.55 -15.29
N ASP A 68 4.38 -7.22 -15.24
CA ASP A 68 3.39 -6.41 -14.50
C ASP A 68 2.01 -6.49 -15.18
N GLN A 69 1.99 -6.52 -16.52
CA GLN A 69 0.75 -6.71 -17.30
C GLN A 69 0.17 -8.13 -17.16
N LYS A 70 1.01 -9.15 -17.01
CA LYS A 70 0.56 -10.51 -16.68
C LYS A 70 -0.01 -10.56 -15.27
N LEU A 71 0.66 -9.92 -14.33
CA LEU A 71 0.26 -9.87 -12.92
C LEU A 71 -1.09 -9.17 -12.75
N ILE A 72 -1.32 -8.02 -13.38
CA ILE A 72 -2.60 -7.30 -13.27
C ILE A 72 -3.76 -8.11 -13.85
N ARG A 73 -3.54 -8.86 -14.95
CA ARG A 73 -4.53 -9.78 -15.54
C ARG A 73 -4.84 -10.99 -14.66
N ALA A 74 -3.91 -11.35 -13.78
CA ALA A 74 -4.08 -12.44 -12.84
C ALA A 74 -4.85 -12.02 -11.58
N ILE A 75 -5.00 -10.71 -11.31
CA ILE A 75 -5.74 -10.21 -10.15
C ILE A 75 -7.23 -10.17 -10.50
N TYR A 76 -8.00 -11.06 -9.87
CA TYR A 76 -9.43 -11.26 -10.16
C TYR A 76 -10.33 -10.50 -9.19
N GLY A 77 -9.79 -10.11 -8.04
CA GLY A 77 -10.57 -9.39 -7.03
C GLY A 77 -9.70 -8.84 -5.92
N VAL A 78 -10.25 -7.81 -5.27
CA VAL A 78 -9.66 -7.19 -4.10
C VAL A 78 -10.75 -7.05 -3.04
N VAL A 79 -10.43 -7.42 -1.80
CA VAL A 79 -11.31 -7.28 -0.64
C VAL A 79 -10.64 -6.33 0.35
N PHE A 80 -11.39 -5.34 0.83
CA PHE A 80 -10.91 -4.34 1.79
C PHE A 80 -11.67 -4.45 3.11
N PHE A 81 -10.92 -4.45 4.21
CA PHE A 81 -11.45 -4.46 5.57
C PHE A 81 -10.90 -3.28 6.36
N GLY A 82 -11.76 -2.38 6.85
CA GLY A 82 -11.35 -1.22 7.65
C GLY A 82 -10.31 -0.32 6.98
N THR A 83 -10.24 -0.34 5.64
CA THR A 83 -9.26 0.45 4.88
C THR A 83 -9.66 1.92 4.88
N LEU A 84 -8.69 2.79 5.14
CA LEU A 84 -8.85 4.24 5.19
C LEU A 84 -8.99 4.85 3.79
N HIS A 85 -10.05 4.49 3.05
CA HIS A 85 -10.22 4.88 1.65
C HIS A 85 -10.23 6.38 1.40
N HIS A 86 -10.66 7.17 2.40
CA HIS A 86 -10.72 8.64 2.35
C HIS A 86 -9.78 9.28 3.38
N GLY A 87 -8.84 8.51 3.91
CA GLY A 87 -7.98 8.94 5.01
C GLY A 87 -8.71 8.90 6.35
N MET A 88 -8.08 9.48 7.37
CA MET A 88 -8.62 9.61 8.71
C MET A 88 -8.25 10.96 9.31
N ASP A 89 -8.96 11.34 10.38
CA ASP A 89 -8.48 12.39 11.25
C ASP A 89 -7.21 11.92 11.97
N ILE A 90 -6.10 12.59 11.65
CA ILE A 90 -4.78 12.29 12.21
C ILE A 90 -4.41 13.20 13.37
N SER A 91 -5.31 14.08 13.81
CA SER A 91 -5.05 15.08 14.86
C SER A 91 -4.55 14.45 16.16
N LEU A 92 -5.00 13.23 16.48
CA LEU A 92 -4.57 12.45 17.64
C LEU A 92 -3.28 11.66 17.40
N LEU A 93 -2.92 11.40 16.13
CA LEU A 93 -1.73 10.62 15.74
C LEU A 93 -0.49 11.50 15.53
N ILE A 94 -0.68 12.75 15.11
CA ILE A 94 0.41 13.75 14.98
C ILE A 94 1.21 13.89 16.27
N PRO A 95 0.62 14.14 17.45
CA PRO A 95 1.38 14.28 18.69
C PRO A 95 2.01 12.97 19.16
N MET A 96 1.50 11.81 18.74
CA MET A 96 2.09 10.50 19.07
C MET A 96 3.32 10.17 18.22
N ALA A 97 3.45 10.80 17.05
CA ALA A 97 4.57 10.59 16.15
C ALA A 97 5.65 11.66 16.27
N GLU A 98 5.35 12.84 16.83
CA GLU A 98 6.26 13.99 16.92
C GLU A 98 6.96 14.22 15.55
N ASP A 99 8.28 14.49 15.56
CA ASP A 99 9.16 14.49 14.37
C ASP A 99 9.75 13.10 14.06
N GLY A 100 9.15 12.05 14.63
CA GLY A 100 9.57 10.68 14.43
C GLY A 100 9.38 10.19 13.00
N PRO A 101 10.02 9.08 12.60
CA PRO A 101 10.06 8.64 11.20
C PRO A 101 8.70 8.26 10.62
N ASN A 102 7.67 8.10 11.45
CA ASN A 102 6.30 7.81 11.05
C ASN A 102 5.49 9.07 10.69
N HIS A 103 6.03 10.28 10.92
CA HIS A 103 5.34 11.54 10.66
C HIS A 103 4.91 11.69 9.18
N SER A 104 5.77 11.29 8.23
CA SER A 104 5.46 11.31 6.79
C SER A 104 4.31 10.34 6.43
N LEU A 105 4.32 9.15 7.01
CA LEU A 105 3.25 8.16 6.82
C LEU A 105 1.93 8.66 7.39
N ILE A 106 1.94 9.20 8.62
CA ILE A 106 0.73 9.73 9.27
C ILE A 106 0.15 10.89 8.50
N LYS A 107 0.98 11.82 8.02
CA LYS A 107 0.53 12.94 7.18
C LYS A 107 -0.13 12.47 5.88
N SER A 108 0.37 11.37 5.30
CA SER A 108 -0.19 10.72 4.10
C SER A 108 -1.55 10.07 4.34
N LEU A 109 -1.94 9.84 5.60
CA LEU A 109 -3.26 9.32 5.97
C LEU A 109 -4.29 10.41 6.26
N SER A 110 -3.89 11.69 6.27
CA SER A 110 -4.82 12.78 6.57
C SER A 110 -5.92 12.92 5.53
N SER A 111 -7.17 13.07 5.97
CA SER A 111 -8.31 13.36 5.09
C SER A 111 -8.31 14.79 4.51
N TYR A 112 -7.51 15.70 5.08
CA TYR A 112 -7.50 17.12 4.72
C TYR A 112 -6.40 17.53 3.71
N ASN A 113 -5.35 16.72 3.49
CA ASN A 113 -4.21 17.11 2.65
C ASN A 113 -3.44 15.93 2.01
N SER A 114 -4.03 14.75 1.91
CA SER A 114 -3.35 13.61 1.30
C SER A 114 -3.38 13.69 -0.24
N GLN A 115 -2.23 13.98 -0.85
CA GLN A 115 -2.02 13.85 -2.30
C GLN A 115 -2.17 12.40 -2.81
N ILE A 116 -1.99 11.40 -1.94
CA ILE A 116 -1.99 9.98 -2.33
C ILE A 116 -3.42 9.44 -2.46
N LEU A 117 -4.32 9.75 -1.52
CA LEU A 117 -5.73 9.34 -1.58
C LEU A 117 -6.47 9.91 -2.81
N THR A 118 -6.14 11.12 -3.26
CA THR A 118 -6.72 11.71 -4.47
C THR A 118 -6.33 10.99 -5.76
N ASN A 119 -5.15 10.34 -5.80
CA ASN A 119 -4.67 9.62 -6.98
C ASN A 119 -5.17 8.16 -7.05
N GLN A 120 -6.00 7.73 -6.10
CA GLN A 120 -6.52 6.36 -5.99
C GLN A 120 -7.99 6.23 -6.43
N HIS A 121 -8.57 7.29 -6.99
CA HIS A 121 -9.93 7.33 -7.51
C HIS A 121 -9.98 7.38 -9.03
#